data_AF-A0A412UEV3-F1
#
_entry.id   AF-A0A412UEV3-F1
#
_cell.length_a   1.000
_cell.length_b   1.000
_cell.length_c   1.000
_cell.angle_alpha   90.00
_cell.angle_beta   90.00
_cell.angle_gamma   90.00
#
_symmetry.space_group_name_H-M   'P 1'
#
loop_
_entity.id
_entity.type
_entity.pdbx_description
1 polymer ?
#
loop_
_entity_poly.entity_id
_entity_poly.type
_entity_poly.pdbx_seq_one_letter_code
_entity_poly.pdbx_strand_id
1 'polypeptide(L)'
;MTITADMTFGEIALLPEFAGFGEHLMLCRPSTWERMWNKPIVSHMNSDANPYETARVLRGLNRIVELVDDGRQVAYDIWDEADCIRDPTRRNTKLFFFPGRPRAPFIIAVSGGGYQSVCHQVEGFPVAPELNDAGYNVFVLSYRVRVEPLMPRPIDDLNRAVRFVLENSAKFNVAKS
;
A
#
# COMPACT_ATOMS: atom_id res chain seq x y z
N MET A 1 4.71 -4.61 -17.08
CA MET A 1 3.50 -4.11 -17.81
C MET A 1 3.39 -2.58 -17.64
N THR A 2 2.42 -1.87 -18.22
CA THR A 2 2.13 -0.47 -17.85
C THR A 2 0.65 -0.29 -17.55
N ILE A 3 0.33 0.19 -16.35
CA ILE A 3 -1.02 0.49 -15.90
C ILE A 3 -1.46 1.83 -16.52
N THR A 4 -2.65 1.85 -17.10
CA THR A 4 -3.25 3.02 -17.76
C THR A 4 -4.54 3.46 -17.05
N ALA A 5 -4.99 4.68 -17.32
CA ALA A 5 -6.15 5.27 -16.64
C ALA A 5 -7.47 4.50 -16.86
N ASP A 6 -7.59 3.82 -18.00
CA ASP A 6 -8.79 3.10 -18.41
C ASP A 6 -8.90 1.71 -17.74
N MET A 7 -7.81 1.21 -17.15
CA MET A 7 -7.83 -0.03 -16.40
C MET A 7 -8.69 0.13 -15.15
N THR A 8 -9.43 -0.93 -14.85
CA THR A 8 -10.25 -1.03 -13.65
C THR A 8 -9.44 -1.51 -12.46
N PHE A 9 -9.91 -1.23 -11.24
CA PHE A 9 -9.27 -1.75 -10.03
C PHE A 9 -9.23 -3.29 -10.00
N GLY A 10 -10.24 -3.96 -10.55
CA GLY A 10 -10.27 -5.41 -10.67
C GLY A 10 -9.20 -5.96 -11.61
N GLU A 11 -9.01 -5.34 -12.77
CA GLU A 11 -7.93 -5.73 -13.70
C GLU A 11 -6.55 -5.56 -13.08
N ILE A 12 -6.32 -4.44 -12.38
CA ILE A 12 -5.04 -4.17 -11.70
C ILE A 12 -4.79 -5.16 -10.57
N ALA A 13 -5.82 -5.49 -9.77
CA ALA A 13 -5.71 -6.45 -8.68
C ALA A 13 -5.34 -7.86 -9.13
N LEU A 14 -5.64 -8.20 -10.39
CA LEU A 14 -5.35 -9.49 -11.01
C LEU A 14 -4.02 -9.52 -11.78
N LEU A 15 -3.31 -8.40 -11.88
CA LEU A 15 -1.99 -8.37 -12.52
C LEU A 15 -0.99 -9.26 -11.77
N PRO A 16 -0.10 -9.97 -12.47
CA PRO A 16 0.96 -10.78 -11.84
C PRO A 16 1.79 -10.00 -10.84
N GLU A 17 2.05 -8.72 -11.11
CA GLU A 17 2.84 -7.83 -10.26
C GLU A 17 2.15 -7.52 -8.92
N PHE A 18 0.84 -7.77 -8.82
CA PHE A 18 0.01 -7.59 -7.62
C PHE A 18 -0.36 -8.92 -6.96
N ALA A 19 0.17 -10.04 -7.45
CA ALA A 19 -0.13 -11.36 -6.93
C ALA A 19 0.18 -11.46 -5.42
N GLY A 20 -0.80 -11.95 -4.65
CA GLY A 20 -0.69 -12.08 -3.20
C GLY A 20 -0.98 -10.81 -2.39
N PHE A 21 -1.28 -9.68 -3.04
CA PHE A 21 -1.69 -8.46 -2.34
C PHE A 21 -2.67 -7.56 -3.10
N GLY A 22 -3.22 -7.96 -4.25
CA GLY A 22 -4.16 -7.13 -5.04
C GLY A 22 -5.36 -6.59 -4.25
N GLU A 23 -5.86 -7.34 -3.26
CA GLU A 23 -6.92 -6.90 -2.33
C GLU A 23 -6.53 -5.68 -1.46
N HIS A 24 -5.23 -5.44 -1.29
CA HIS A 24 -4.71 -4.28 -0.57
C HIS A 24 -4.59 -3.03 -1.44
N LEU A 25 -4.96 -3.08 -2.73
CA LEU A 25 -5.25 -1.85 -3.48
C LEU A 25 -6.25 -1.01 -2.71
N MET A 26 -7.32 -1.65 -2.19
CA MET A 26 -8.26 -1.06 -1.25
C MET A 26 -8.75 -2.11 -0.26
N LEU A 27 -8.16 -2.18 0.94
CA LEU A 27 -8.62 -3.11 1.96
C LEU A 27 -9.98 -2.67 2.51
N CYS A 28 -11.09 -3.17 1.96
CA CYS A 28 -12.47 -2.74 2.26
C CYS A 28 -13.43 -3.94 2.46
N ARG A 29 -14.72 -3.70 2.74
CA ARG A 29 -15.72 -4.79 2.80
C ARG A 29 -15.84 -5.44 1.41
N PRO A 30 -16.13 -6.75 1.31
CA PRO A 30 -16.35 -7.41 0.03
C PRO A 30 -17.37 -6.68 -0.86
N SER A 31 -18.51 -6.25 -0.29
CA SER A 31 -19.52 -5.49 -1.04
C SER A 31 -19.06 -4.10 -1.49
N THR A 32 -18.14 -3.46 -0.75
CA THR A 32 -17.50 -2.23 -1.20
C THR A 32 -16.53 -2.51 -2.34
N TRP A 33 -15.75 -3.59 -2.22
CA TRP A 33 -14.78 -4.00 -3.23
C TRP A 33 -15.46 -4.37 -4.56
N GLU A 34 -16.54 -5.15 -4.51
CA GLU A 34 -17.37 -5.50 -5.67
C GLU A 34 -17.88 -4.25 -6.41
N ARG A 35 -18.30 -3.21 -5.67
CA ARG A 35 -18.75 -1.94 -6.26
C ARG A 35 -17.61 -1.13 -6.90
N MET A 36 -16.37 -1.35 -6.47
CA MET A 36 -15.18 -0.68 -7.00
C MET A 36 -14.53 -1.48 -8.13
N TRP A 37 -14.81 -2.78 -8.23
CA TRP A 37 -14.14 -3.72 -9.13
C TRP A 37 -14.07 -3.25 -10.59
N ASN A 38 -15.21 -2.83 -11.16
CA ASN A 38 -15.32 -2.38 -12.56
C ASN A 38 -15.11 -0.87 -12.73
N LYS A 39 -14.71 -0.13 -11.68
CA LYS A 39 -14.46 1.30 -11.81
C LYS A 39 -13.06 1.52 -12.38
N PRO A 40 -12.90 2.41 -13.38
CA PRO A 40 -11.58 2.86 -13.79
C PRO A 40 -10.90 3.57 -12.61
N ILE A 41 -9.55 3.59 -12.64
CA ILE A 41 -8.73 4.32 -11.65
C ILE A 41 -9.22 5.76 -11.48
N VAL A 42 -9.65 6.37 -12.58
CA VAL A 42 -10.18 7.73 -12.63
C VAL A 42 -11.57 7.70 -13.23
N SER A 43 -12.56 8.22 -12.50
CA SER A 43 -13.86 8.47 -13.13
C SER A 43 -13.71 9.60 -14.14
N HIS A 44 -14.10 9.39 -15.40
CA HIS A 44 -14.11 10.41 -16.47
C HIS A 44 -15.01 11.64 -16.17
N MET A 45 -15.60 11.75 -14.98
CA MET A 45 -16.34 12.93 -14.55
C MET A 45 -15.38 13.92 -13.86
N ASN A 46 -15.18 15.05 -14.53
CA ASN A 46 -14.36 16.22 -14.15
C ASN A 46 -12.88 16.16 -14.58
N SER A 47 -12.64 16.05 -15.90
CA SER A 47 -11.34 16.31 -16.53
C SER A 47 -10.74 17.68 -16.20
N ASP A 48 -11.57 18.64 -15.83
CA ASP A 48 -11.14 20.03 -15.60
C ASP A 48 -10.65 20.28 -14.16
N ALA A 49 -10.76 19.30 -13.26
CA ALA A 49 -10.53 19.53 -11.83
C ALA A 49 -9.11 19.22 -11.33
N ASN A 50 -8.42 18.17 -11.81
CA ASN A 50 -6.99 17.97 -11.48
C ASN A 50 -6.32 16.83 -12.29
N PRO A 51 -5.62 17.10 -13.41
CA PRO A 51 -4.84 16.08 -14.11
C PRO A 51 -3.69 15.52 -13.27
N TYR A 52 -3.24 16.23 -12.23
CA TYR A 52 -2.18 15.78 -11.35
C TYR A 52 -2.61 14.62 -10.46
N GLU A 53 -3.86 14.53 -9.99
CA GLU A 53 -4.31 13.38 -9.18
C GLU A 53 -4.28 12.07 -9.98
N THR A 54 -4.71 12.11 -11.25
CA THR A 54 -4.63 10.95 -12.15
C THR A 54 -3.19 10.51 -12.37
N ALA A 55 -2.32 11.46 -12.71
CA ALA A 55 -0.91 11.19 -12.95
C ALA A 55 -0.23 10.64 -11.69
N ARG A 56 -0.57 11.16 -10.50
CA ARG A 56 -0.06 10.67 -9.21
C ARG A 56 -0.46 9.24 -8.95
N VAL A 57 -1.73 8.88 -9.18
CA VAL A 57 -2.20 7.51 -9.00
C VAL A 57 -1.51 6.53 -9.94
N LEU A 58 -1.46 6.87 -11.24
CA LEU A 58 -0.77 6.04 -12.22
C LEU A 58 0.71 5.89 -11.89
N ARG A 59 1.35 6.96 -11.41
CA ARG A 59 2.75 6.92 -10.99
C ARG A 59 2.97 5.97 -9.82
N GLY A 60 2.11 6.00 -8.80
CA GLY A 60 2.18 5.09 -7.65
C GLY A 60 2.04 3.62 -8.06
N LEU A 61 1.03 3.31 -8.88
CA LEU A 61 0.77 1.95 -9.33
C LEU A 61 1.85 1.43 -10.28
N ASN A 62 2.27 2.24 -11.26
CA ASN A 62 3.36 1.85 -12.16
C ASN A 62 4.70 1.71 -11.42
N ARG A 63 4.91 2.47 -10.34
CA ARG A 63 6.11 2.28 -9.50
C ARG A 63 6.14 0.88 -8.85
N ILE A 64 4.98 0.33 -8.47
CA ILE A 64 4.92 -1.05 -7.96
C ILE A 64 5.31 -2.02 -9.07
N VAL A 65 4.75 -1.85 -10.28
CA VAL A 65 5.06 -2.69 -11.45
C VAL A 65 6.56 -2.66 -11.75
N GLU A 66 7.17 -1.47 -11.84
CA GLU A 66 8.62 -1.31 -12.04
C GLU A 66 9.44 -2.06 -10.98
N LEU A 67 9.08 -1.93 -9.71
CA LEU A 67 9.81 -2.58 -8.63
C LEU A 67 9.72 -4.11 -8.72
N VAL A 68 8.55 -4.64 -9.06
CA VAL A 68 8.35 -6.09 -9.21
C VAL A 68 9.03 -6.63 -10.47
N ASP A 69 8.95 -5.90 -11.60
CA ASP A 69 9.63 -6.23 -12.86
C ASP A 69 11.17 -6.23 -12.67
N ASP A 70 11.70 -5.35 -11.80
CA ASP A 70 13.10 -5.33 -11.35
C ASP A 70 13.47 -6.48 -10.39
N GLY A 71 12.53 -7.39 -10.09
CA GLY A 71 12.73 -8.52 -9.19
C GLY A 71 12.75 -8.14 -7.70
N ARG A 72 12.26 -6.96 -7.33
CA ARG A 72 12.21 -6.53 -5.92
C ARG A 72 10.92 -7.02 -5.27
N GLN A 73 11.05 -7.50 -4.04
CA GLN A 73 9.89 -7.71 -3.18
C GLN A 73 9.32 -6.33 -2.77
N VAL A 74 8.03 -6.11 -3.04
CA VAL A 74 7.34 -4.85 -2.67
C VAL A 74 6.49 -5.01 -1.42
N ALA A 75 5.78 -6.13 -1.27
CA ALA A 75 4.87 -6.38 -0.14
C ALA A 75 5.48 -7.31 0.91
N TYR A 76 5.29 -6.96 2.19
CA TYR A 76 5.84 -7.69 3.33
C TYR A 76 4.75 -7.97 4.36
N ASP A 77 4.73 -9.21 4.85
CA ASP A 77 4.03 -9.58 6.06
C ASP A 77 4.81 -9.07 7.28
N ILE A 78 4.12 -8.37 8.17
CA ILE A 78 4.71 -7.83 9.40
C ILE A 78 4.41 -8.69 10.62
N TRP A 79 3.44 -9.58 10.57
CA TRP A 79 3.15 -10.52 11.65
C TRP A 79 3.68 -11.91 11.29
N ASP A 80 4.24 -12.63 12.25
CA ASP A 80 4.69 -14.01 12.02
C ASP A 80 3.50 -15.00 12.04
N GLU A 81 3.76 -16.26 11.69
CA GLU A 81 2.71 -17.26 11.63
C GLU A 81 2.08 -17.55 13.00
N ALA A 82 2.88 -17.54 14.08
CA ALA A 82 2.37 -17.75 15.42
C ALA A 82 1.44 -16.59 15.86
N ASP A 83 1.78 -15.36 15.49
CA ASP A 83 0.94 -14.18 15.66
C ASP A 83 -0.38 -14.30 14.90
N CYS A 84 -0.33 -14.79 13.66
CA CYS A 84 -1.50 -15.00 12.80
C CYS A 84 -2.36 -16.21 13.20
N ILE A 85 -1.80 -17.20 13.90
CA ILE A 85 -2.58 -18.28 14.53
C ILE A 85 -3.37 -17.73 15.72
N ARG A 86 -2.73 -16.90 16.56
CA ARG A 86 -3.39 -16.28 17.73
C ARG A 86 -4.48 -15.29 17.34
N ASP A 87 -4.22 -14.49 16.31
CA ASP A 87 -5.17 -13.53 15.78
C ASP A 87 -5.16 -13.56 14.25
N PRO A 88 -6.04 -14.36 13.63
CA PRO A 88 -6.09 -14.53 12.18
C PRO A 88 -6.29 -13.23 11.40
N THR A 89 -6.84 -12.20 12.02
CA THR A 89 -7.07 -10.91 11.37
C THR A 89 -5.76 -10.20 11.02
N ARG A 90 -4.64 -10.56 11.67
CA ARG A 90 -3.30 -10.05 11.36
C ARG A 90 -2.84 -10.38 9.94
N ARG A 91 -3.42 -11.38 9.28
CA ARG A 91 -3.18 -11.65 7.86
C ARG A 91 -3.70 -10.53 6.95
N ASN A 92 -4.63 -9.71 7.44
CA ASN A 92 -5.12 -8.51 6.75
C ASN A 92 -4.22 -7.29 6.99
N THR A 93 -2.91 -7.50 7.17
CA THR A 93 -1.92 -6.42 7.18
C THR A 93 -0.87 -6.67 6.12
N LYS A 94 -0.38 -5.58 5.53
CA LYS A 94 0.76 -5.59 4.61
C LYS A 94 1.54 -4.30 4.78
N LEU A 95 2.85 -4.39 4.62
CA LEU A 95 3.72 -3.22 4.51
C LEU A 95 4.34 -3.22 3.12
N PHE A 96 4.11 -2.15 2.36
CA PHE A 96 4.66 -1.99 1.02
C PHE A 96 5.90 -1.11 1.07
N PHE A 97 7.01 -1.51 0.45
CA PHE A 97 8.26 -0.75 0.46
C PHE A 97 8.56 -0.13 -0.89
N PHE A 98 8.78 1.19 -0.87
CA PHE A 98 9.20 2.00 -2.00
C PHE A 98 10.59 2.59 -1.69
N PRO A 99 11.67 2.03 -2.27
CA PRO A 99 13.03 2.44 -1.95
C PRO A 99 13.35 3.85 -2.48
N GLY A 100 13.88 4.69 -1.60
CA GLY A 100 14.42 6.01 -1.91
C GLY A 100 15.95 6.01 -1.93
N ARG A 101 16.57 7.06 -1.38
CA ARG A 101 18.05 7.11 -1.32
C ARG A 101 18.58 6.09 -0.30
N PRO A 102 19.64 5.35 -0.64
CA PRO A 102 20.38 4.50 0.31
C PRO A 102 20.73 5.23 1.61
N ARG A 103 20.42 4.59 2.74
CA ARG A 103 20.66 5.08 4.11
C ARG A 103 19.96 6.39 4.46
N ALA A 104 18.98 6.83 3.68
CA ALA A 104 18.13 7.97 4.05
C ALA A 104 17.11 7.58 5.14
N PRO A 105 16.56 8.56 5.88
CA PRO A 105 15.42 8.33 6.77
C PRO A 105 14.24 7.69 6.04
N PHE A 106 13.38 7.03 6.81
CA PHE A 106 12.16 6.43 6.28
C PHE A 106 10.90 7.12 6.79
N ILE A 107 9.82 6.98 6.02
CA ILE A 107 8.46 7.45 6.33
C ILE A 107 7.53 6.24 6.28
N ILE A 108 6.61 6.13 7.24
CA ILE A 108 5.47 5.20 7.14
C ILE A 108 4.22 6.02 6.79
N ALA A 109 3.73 5.85 5.56
CA ALA A 109 2.47 6.41 5.10
C ALA A 109 1.30 5.54 5.57
N VAL A 110 0.31 6.17 6.19
CA VAL A 110 -0.90 5.53 6.71
C VAL A 110 -2.10 6.14 6.01
N SER A 111 -2.65 5.42 5.04
CA SER A 111 -3.83 5.86 4.29
C SER A 111 -5.06 5.95 5.20
N GLY A 112 -5.96 6.87 4.89
CA GLY A 112 -7.24 7.03 5.55
C GLY A 112 -8.29 5.99 5.12
N GLY A 113 -9.54 6.29 5.45
CA GLY A 113 -10.70 5.41 5.22
C GLY A 113 -11.53 5.11 6.48
N GLY A 114 -11.33 5.88 7.56
CA GLY A 114 -12.21 5.88 8.74
C GLY A 114 -12.32 4.52 9.46
N TYR A 115 -11.27 3.70 9.38
CA TYR A 115 -11.24 2.31 9.86
C TYR A 115 -12.25 1.37 9.21
N GLN A 116 -12.93 1.82 8.14
CA GLN A 116 -13.80 1.00 7.30
C GLN A 116 -13.08 0.55 6.03
N SER A 117 -12.08 1.29 5.58
CA SER A 117 -11.22 0.92 4.47
C SER A 117 -9.80 1.43 4.68
N VAL A 118 -8.88 0.94 3.84
CA VAL A 118 -7.56 1.54 3.61
C VAL A 118 -7.45 1.82 2.11
N CYS A 119 -7.41 3.09 1.72
CA CYS A 119 -7.55 3.52 0.32
C CYS A 119 -6.19 3.74 -0.38
N HIS A 120 -5.34 2.72 -0.42
CA HIS A 120 -3.98 2.83 -0.97
C HIS A 120 -3.92 3.26 -2.42
N GLN A 121 -4.91 2.85 -3.22
CA GLN A 121 -4.98 3.17 -4.63
C GLN A 121 -5.05 4.68 -4.94
N VAL A 122 -5.54 5.51 -4.00
CA VAL A 122 -5.67 6.96 -4.19
C VAL A 122 -4.92 7.80 -3.15
N GLU A 123 -4.46 7.20 -2.05
CA GLU A 123 -3.77 7.95 -0.98
C GLU A 123 -2.34 7.43 -0.76
N GLY A 124 -2.19 6.14 -0.44
CA GLY A 124 -0.92 5.57 0.01
C GLY A 124 0.12 5.35 -1.08
N PHE A 125 -0.24 4.71 -2.19
CA PHE A 125 0.69 4.47 -3.30
C PHE A 125 1.08 5.74 -4.08
N PRO A 126 0.16 6.68 -4.36
CA PRO A 126 0.50 7.89 -5.10
C PRO A 126 1.55 8.78 -4.41
N VAL A 127 1.54 8.84 -3.07
CA VAL A 127 2.48 9.68 -2.30
C VAL A 127 3.90 9.09 -2.21
N ALA A 128 4.06 7.77 -2.34
CA ALA A 128 5.34 7.12 -2.12
C ALA A 128 6.43 7.54 -3.14
N PRO A 129 6.16 7.58 -4.47
CA PRO A 129 7.13 8.09 -5.44
C PRO A 129 7.53 9.56 -5.22
N GLU A 130 6.60 10.40 -4.74
CA GLU A 130 6.89 11.83 -4.47
C GLU A 130 7.86 12.00 -3.30
N LEU A 131 7.65 11.21 -2.25
CA LEU A 131 8.57 11.16 -1.11
C LEU A 131 9.90 10.49 -1.47
N ASN A 132 9.91 9.54 -2.41
CA ASN A 132 11.15 8.99 -2.96
C ASN A 132 11.94 10.06 -3.73
N ASP A 133 11.30 10.94 -4.50
CA ASP A 133 11.98 12.06 -5.19
C ASP A 133 12.64 13.02 -4.20
N ALA A 134 11.98 13.26 -3.06
CA ALA A 134 12.53 14.01 -1.93
C ALA A 134 13.66 13.25 -1.20
N GLY A 135 13.92 11.99 -1.57
CA GLY A 135 15.03 11.18 -1.09
C GLY A 135 14.69 10.22 0.04
N TYR A 136 13.44 10.16 0.51
CA TYR A 136 13.03 9.30 1.61
C TYR A 136 12.77 7.87 1.15
N ASN A 137 13.09 6.92 2.02
CA ASN A 137 12.56 5.57 1.94
C ASN A 137 11.10 5.59 2.42
N VAL A 138 10.18 4.93 1.72
CA VAL A 138 8.76 5.00 2.07
C VAL A 138 8.20 3.62 2.27
N PHE A 139 7.47 3.46 3.36
CA PHE A 139 6.67 2.29 3.64
C PHE A 139 5.19 2.68 3.68
N VAL A 140 4.33 1.94 2.99
CA VAL A 140 2.89 2.19 2.98
C VAL A 140 2.21 1.07 3.77
N LEU A 141 1.51 1.41 4.86
CA LEU A 141 0.93 0.42 5.76
C LEU A 141 -0.54 0.15 5.44
N SER A 142 -0.86 -1.09 5.07
CA SER A 142 -2.22 -1.62 5.19
C SER A 142 -2.42 -2.17 6.60
N TYR A 143 -3.15 -1.44 7.44
CA TYR A 143 -3.48 -1.83 8.80
C TYR A 143 -4.86 -2.49 8.88
N ARG A 144 -5.13 -3.23 9.97
CA ARG A 144 -6.42 -3.88 10.18
C ARG A 144 -7.54 -2.86 10.33
N VAL A 145 -8.62 -3.13 9.63
CA VAL A 145 -9.84 -2.34 9.60
C VAL A 145 -11.03 -3.28 9.66
N ARG A 146 -12.18 -2.81 10.17
CA ARG A 146 -13.42 -3.61 10.26
C ARG A 146 -13.27 -4.93 11.04
N VAL A 147 -12.40 -4.94 12.04
CA VAL A 147 -12.25 -6.07 12.96
C VAL A 147 -12.92 -5.68 14.29
N GLU A 148 -13.61 -6.60 14.94
CA GLU A 148 -14.17 -6.40 16.28
C GLU A 148 -13.38 -7.22 17.31
N PRO A 149 -12.92 -6.63 18.43
CA PRO A 149 -12.84 -5.20 18.70
C PRO A 149 -11.86 -4.49 17.75
N LEU A 150 -12.19 -3.27 17.34
CA LEU A 150 -11.33 -2.49 16.43
C LEU A 150 -10.07 -2.02 17.14
N MET A 151 -10.22 -1.33 18.27
CA MET A 151 -9.09 -0.83 19.03
C MET A 151 -8.57 -1.88 20.01
N PRO A 152 -7.24 -2.01 20.19
CA PRO A 152 -6.17 -1.14 19.67
C PRO A 152 -5.53 -1.64 18.35
N ARG A 153 -6.16 -2.52 17.57
CA ARG A 153 -5.51 -3.27 16.48
C ARG A 153 -4.80 -2.41 15.42
N PRO A 154 -5.37 -1.31 14.88
CA PRO A 154 -4.64 -0.43 13.95
C PRO A 154 -3.36 0.17 14.55
N ILE A 155 -3.39 0.50 15.85
CA ILE A 155 -2.25 1.06 16.58
C ILE A 155 -1.18 -0.01 16.75
N ASP A 156 -1.57 -1.24 17.08
CA ASP A 156 -0.65 -2.38 17.18
C ASP A 156 0.02 -2.67 15.83
N ASP A 157 -0.72 -2.57 14.72
CA ASP A 157 -0.18 -2.77 13.38
C ASP A 157 0.84 -1.68 13.01
N LEU A 158 0.57 -0.42 13.35
CA LEU A 158 1.54 0.67 13.16
C LEU A 158 2.79 0.46 14.00
N ASN A 159 2.62 0.14 15.29
CA ASN A 159 3.73 -0.17 16.18
C ASN A 159 4.57 -1.35 15.67
N ARG A 160 3.90 -2.39 15.16
CA ARG A 160 4.57 -3.55 14.58
C ARG A 160 5.32 -3.18 13.30
N ALA A 161 4.73 -2.36 12.44
CA ALA A 161 5.36 -1.89 11.21
C ALA A 161 6.64 -1.09 11.49
N VAL A 162 6.60 -0.17 12.46
CA VAL A 162 7.80 0.58 12.90
C VAL A 162 8.90 -0.38 13.35
N ARG A 163 8.57 -1.33 14.24
CA ARG A 163 9.54 -2.34 14.73
C ARG A 163 10.11 -3.16 13.57
N PHE A 164 9.25 -3.63 12.67
CA PHE A 164 9.65 -4.42 11.52
C PHE A 164 10.68 -3.70 10.65
N VAL A 165 10.47 -2.42 10.35
CA VAL A 165 11.42 -1.61 9.57
C VAL A 165 12.74 -1.44 10.30
N LEU A 166 12.72 -1.14 11.60
CA LEU A 166 13.93 -0.93 12.40
C LEU A 166 14.77 -2.20 12.54
N GLU A 167 14.10 -3.33 12.85
CA GLU A 167 14.69 -4.68 12.94
C GLU A 167 15.35 -5.09 11.62
N ASN A 168 14.80 -4.64 10.49
CA ASN A 168 15.26 -4.97 9.14
C ASN A 168 15.95 -3.79 8.44
N SER A 169 16.46 -2.80 9.19
CA SER A 169 17.01 -1.56 8.63
C SER A 169 18.13 -1.79 7.62
N ALA A 170 18.98 -2.80 7.85
CA ALA A 170 20.03 -3.20 6.92
C ALA A 170 19.47 -3.79 5.61
N LYS A 171 18.42 -4.63 5.69
CA LYS A 171 17.74 -5.21 4.53
C LYS A 171 17.10 -4.12 3.66
N PHE A 172 16.49 -3.12 4.28
CA PHE A 172 15.86 -2.00 3.58
C PHE A 172 16.82 -0.87 3.23
N ASN A 173 18.07 -0.94 3.69
CA ASN A 173 19.08 0.10 3.51
C ASN A 173 18.58 1.49 3.93
N VAL A 174 17.93 1.57 5.10
CA VAL A 174 17.42 2.83 5.70
C VAL A 174 18.35 3.30 6.83
N ALA A 175 18.30 4.58 7.16
CA ALA A 175 19.06 5.12 8.29
C ALA A 175 18.71 4.39 9.60
N LYS A 176 19.72 4.06 10.41
CA LYS A 176 19.50 3.76 11.82
C LYS A 176 19.40 5.09 12.57
N SER A 177 18.27 5.33 13.22
CA SER A 177 18.07 6.45 14.15
C SER A 177 19.07 6.39 15.28
#